data_AF-A0A641AJP1-F1
#
_entry.id   AF-A0A641AJP1-F1
#
_cell.length_a   1.000
_cell.length_b   1.000
_cell.length_c   1.000
_cell.angle_alpha   90.00
_cell.angle_beta   90.00
_cell.angle_gamma   90.00
#
_symmetry.space_group_name_H-M   'P 1'
#
loop_
_entity.id
_entity.type
_entity.pdbx_description
1 polymer ?
#
loop_
_entity_poly.entity_id
_entity_poly.type
_entity_poly.pdbx_seq_one_letter_code
_entity_poly.pdbx_strand_id
1 'polypeptide(L)'
;MSFRLSHVPLRATAGAFILNSGLSKWSADRATAEGLHGFASGTYPAVKNIDPPIFVKALAAGEIALGAALLLPGVSSTKAGAGLTAFSAGLLGLYVKTPGLREGLRPTQDGIAIAKDVWLLGIGTSLVVDGSGDSHKVRKAERKAARAQRKTERLERKASGEGLVSKSQKKALKKSTKKAKKKAAKTLAKATAH
;
A
#
# COMPACT_ATOMS: atom_id res chain seq x y z
N MET A 1 14.87 -5.31 5.96
CA MET A 1 13.94 -4.15 6.00
C MET A 1 13.65 -3.68 4.57
N SER A 2 12.40 -3.71 4.12
CA SER A 2 12.02 -3.20 2.78
C SER A 2 11.27 -1.87 2.93
N PHE A 3 12.03 -0.82 3.21
CA PHE A 3 11.54 0.56 3.13
C PHE A 3 11.58 0.99 1.67
N ARG A 4 10.45 1.44 1.13
CA ARG A 4 10.33 1.84 -0.27
C ARG A 4 9.90 3.29 -0.35
N LEU A 5 10.70 4.10 -1.06
CA LEU A 5 10.40 5.51 -1.31
C LEU A 5 9.05 5.72 -1.99
N SER A 6 8.64 4.81 -2.88
CA SER A 6 7.32 4.86 -3.54
C SER A 6 6.14 4.70 -2.58
N HIS A 7 6.35 4.10 -1.40
CA HIS A 7 5.30 3.97 -0.38
C HIS A 7 5.30 5.15 0.59
N VAL A 8 6.31 6.01 0.58
CA VAL A 8 6.41 7.11 1.55
C VAL A 8 5.22 8.04 1.47
N PRO A 9 4.75 8.52 0.29
CA PRO A 9 3.58 9.39 0.24
C PRO A 9 2.33 8.71 0.81
N LEU A 10 2.06 7.46 0.41
CA LEU A 10 0.89 6.71 0.86
C LEU A 10 0.91 6.43 2.37
N ARG A 11 2.08 6.05 2.90
CA ARG A 11 2.27 5.81 4.33
C ARG A 11 2.22 7.09 5.14
N ALA A 12 2.79 8.19 4.61
CA ALA A 12 2.81 9.48 5.27
C ALA A 12 1.41 10.08 5.39
N THR A 13 0.64 10.10 4.29
CA THR A 13 -0.71 10.68 4.31
C THR A 13 -1.67 9.87 5.17
N ALA A 14 -1.75 8.55 4.97
CA ALA A 14 -2.59 7.68 5.79
C ALA A 14 -2.14 7.69 7.26
N GLY A 15 -0.82 7.59 7.50
CA GLY A 15 -0.25 7.57 8.84
C GLY A 15 -0.50 8.87 9.61
N ALA A 16 -0.28 10.03 8.97
CA ALA A 16 -0.53 11.33 9.60
C ALA A 16 -2.01 11.55 9.90
N PHE A 17 -2.91 11.19 8.96
CA PHE A 17 -4.35 11.33 9.16
C PHE A 17 -4.86 10.45 10.32
N ILE A 18 -4.47 9.17 10.35
CA ILE A 18 -4.87 8.24 11.41
C ILE A 18 -4.26 8.65 12.75
N LEU A 19 -2.97 9.05 12.77
CA LEU A 19 -2.32 9.50 14.00
C LEU A 19 -3.00 10.75 14.57
N ASN A 20 -3.30 11.73 13.74
CA ASN A 20 -4.03 12.93 14.16
C ASN A 20 -5.41 12.55 14.73
N SER A 21 -6.14 11.68 14.04
CA SER A 21 -7.44 11.18 14.48
C SER A 21 -7.37 10.50 15.86
N GLY A 22 -6.37 9.65 16.10
CA GLY A 22 -6.15 8.99 17.38
C GLY A 22 -5.77 9.95 18.50
N LEU A 23 -4.89 10.92 18.21
CA LEU A 23 -4.52 11.97 19.17
C LEU A 23 -5.73 12.84 19.56
N SER A 24 -6.59 13.20 18.60
CA SER A 24 -7.83 13.93 18.89
C SER A 24 -8.80 13.11 19.76
N LYS A 25 -8.87 11.79 19.56
CA LYS A 25 -9.73 10.90 20.37
C LYS A 25 -9.15 10.58 21.75
N TRP A 26 -7.84 10.71 21.95
CA TRP A 26 -7.19 10.43 23.23
C TRP A 26 -7.74 11.27 24.39
N SER A 27 -8.10 12.51 24.09
CA SER A 27 -8.67 13.48 25.03
C SER A 27 -10.18 13.66 24.86
N ALA A 28 -10.88 12.68 24.28
CA ALA A 28 -12.32 12.74 24.12
C ALA A 28 -13.03 12.84 25.48
N ASP A 29 -14.00 13.74 25.57
CA ASP A 29 -14.86 13.86 26.74
C ASP A 29 -15.87 12.70 26.80
N ARG A 30 -16.61 12.62 27.90
CA ARG A 30 -17.52 11.50 28.14
C ARG A 30 -18.66 11.44 27.11
N ALA A 31 -19.22 12.57 26.69
CA ALA A 31 -20.31 12.59 25.72
C ALA A 31 -19.82 12.09 24.35
N THR A 32 -18.64 12.53 23.92
CA THR A 32 -17.98 12.00 22.70
C THR A 32 -17.71 10.50 22.84
N ALA A 33 -17.25 10.05 24.01
CA ALA A 33 -16.98 8.64 24.25
C ALA A 33 -18.23 7.76 24.16
N GLU A 34 -19.33 8.21 24.75
CA GLU A 34 -20.63 7.55 24.69
C GLU A 34 -21.18 7.51 23.25
N GLY A 35 -21.02 8.59 22.47
CA GLY A 35 -21.40 8.62 21.06
C GLY A 35 -20.61 7.62 20.21
N LEU A 36 -19.28 7.61 20.33
CA LEU A 36 -18.42 6.68 19.58
C LEU A 36 -18.66 5.23 19.98
N HIS A 37 -18.79 4.96 21.28
CA HIS A 37 -19.08 3.62 21.78
C HIS A 37 -20.48 3.14 21.39
N GLY A 38 -21.50 4.01 21.48
CA GLY A 38 -22.86 3.69 21.06
C GLY A 38 -22.92 3.33 19.57
N PHE A 39 -22.23 4.10 18.73
CA PHE A 39 -22.13 3.83 17.31
C PHE A 39 -21.42 2.49 17.02
N ALA A 40 -20.30 2.23 17.70
CA ALA A 40 -19.55 0.98 17.53
C ALA A 40 -20.32 -0.25 18.06
N SER A 41 -20.91 -0.15 19.25
CA SER A 41 -21.61 -1.25 19.92
C SER A 41 -22.93 -1.62 19.25
N GLY A 42 -23.58 -0.68 18.57
CA GLY A 42 -24.74 -0.95 17.72
C GLY A 42 -24.44 -1.91 16.57
N THR A 43 -23.18 -1.98 16.12
CA THR A 43 -22.76 -2.87 15.04
C THR A 43 -21.95 -4.07 15.54
N TYR A 44 -21.09 -3.84 16.53
CA TYR A 44 -20.20 -4.83 17.10
C TYR A 44 -20.60 -5.13 18.54
N PRO A 45 -21.49 -6.11 18.78
CA PRO A 45 -22.01 -6.39 20.12
C PRO A 45 -20.90 -6.78 21.12
N ALA A 46 -19.75 -7.25 20.62
CA ALA A 46 -18.57 -7.60 21.43
C ALA A 46 -18.02 -6.42 22.26
N VAL A 47 -18.23 -5.17 21.83
CA VAL A 47 -17.73 -3.99 22.56
C VAL A 47 -18.76 -3.38 23.52
N LYS A 48 -20.00 -3.89 23.53
CA LYS A 48 -21.11 -3.32 24.31
C LYS A 48 -20.84 -3.28 25.82
N ASN A 49 -20.12 -4.27 26.34
CA ASN A 49 -19.83 -4.40 27.77
C ASN A 49 -18.56 -3.65 28.22
N ILE A 50 -17.91 -2.91 27.32
CA ILE A 50 -16.74 -2.10 27.63
C ILE A 50 -17.22 -0.69 27.97
N ASP A 51 -16.72 -0.11 29.06
CA ASP A 51 -17.05 1.29 29.39
C ASP A 51 -16.67 2.24 28.24
N PRO A 52 -17.54 3.19 27.86
CA PRO A 52 -17.29 4.08 26.71
C PRO A 52 -15.94 4.81 26.74
N PRO A 53 -15.49 5.39 27.87
CA PRO A 53 -14.19 6.05 27.94
C PRO A 53 -13.01 5.08 27.74
N ILE A 54 -13.14 3.83 28.22
CA ILE A 54 -12.12 2.80 28.04
C ILE A 54 -12.06 2.38 26.57
N PHE A 55 -13.22 2.17 25.95
CA PHE A 55 -13.33 1.84 24.53
C PHE A 55 -12.66 2.91 23.65
N VAL A 56 -12.98 4.19 23.87
CA VAL A 56 -12.42 5.28 23.05
C VAL A 56 -10.92 5.45 23.28
N LYS A 57 -10.43 5.28 24.52
CA LYS A 57 -8.97 5.28 24.77
C LYS A 57 -8.26 4.11 24.08
N ALA A 58 -8.85 2.92 24.09
CA ALA A 58 -8.29 1.75 23.39
C ALA A 58 -8.29 1.96 21.87
N LEU A 59 -9.37 2.51 21.31
CA LEU A 59 -9.46 2.89 19.90
C LEU A 59 -8.40 3.93 19.53
N ALA A 60 -8.28 4.99 20.32
CA ALA A 60 -7.28 6.04 20.14
C ALA A 60 -5.86 5.48 20.21
N ALA A 61 -5.55 4.60 21.17
CA ALA A 61 -4.27 3.91 21.25
C ALA A 61 -3.96 3.10 19.99
N GLY A 62 -4.96 2.37 19.48
CA GLY A 62 -4.84 1.59 18.23
C GLY A 62 -4.58 2.47 17.01
N GLU A 63 -5.30 3.59 16.88
CA GLU A 63 -5.07 4.57 15.82
C GLU A 63 -3.69 5.20 15.92
N ILE A 64 -3.25 5.60 17.11
CA ILE A 64 -1.91 6.16 17.34
C ILE A 64 -0.83 5.14 16.97
N ALA A 65 -0.96 3.90 17.44
CA ALA A 65 -0.01 2.83 17.15
C ALA A 65 0.05 2.53 15.63
N LEU A 66 -1.10 2.46 14.96
CA LEU A 66 -1.17 2.24 13.51
C LEU A 66 -0.58 3.43 12.73
N GLY A 67 -0.95 4.65 13.10
CA GLY A 67 -0.44 5.88 12.48
C GLY A 67 1.08 6.00 12.63
N ALA A 68 1.60 5.74 13.84
CA ALA A 68 3.04 5.69 14.09
C ALA A 68 3.71 4.56 13.29
N ALA A 69 3.12 3.37 13.23
CA ALA A 69 3.66 2.27 12.43
C ALA A 69 3.72 2.58 10.93
N LEU A 70 2.76 3.33 10.40
CA LEU A 70 2.78 3.81 9.02
C LEU A 70 3.91 4.82 8.81
N LEU A 71 4.12 5.76 9.72
CA LEU A 71 5.14 6.81 9.61
C LEU A 71 6.57 6.30 9.83
N LEU A 72 6.77 5.34 10.73
CA LEU A 72 8.10 4.90 11.12
C LEU A 72 8.75 4.01 10.04
N PRO A 73 9.98 4.34 9.59
CA PRO A 73 10.69 3.57 8.56
C PRO A 73 11.10 2.18 9.03
N GLY A 74 11.20 1.95 10.35
CA GLY A 74 11.53 0.66 10.94
C GLY A 74 10.45 -0.42 10.72
N VAL A 75 9.21 -0.03 10.43
CA VAL A 75 8.11 -0.97 10.19
C VAL A 75 8.06 -1.36 8.71
N SER A 76 8.09 -2.66 8.43
CA SER A 76 7.96 -3.18 7.07
C SER A 76 6.62 -2.79 6.45
N SER A 77 6.63 -2.41 5.17
CA SER A 77 5.43 -1.98 4.44
C SER A 77 4.31 -3.02 4.46
N THR A 78 4.63 -4.31 4.43
CA THR A 78 3.65 -5.40 4.52
C THR A 78 2.92 -5.40 5.86
N LYS A 79 3.63 -5.27 7.00
CA LYS A 79 3.02 -5.24 8.34
C LYS A 79 2.15 -4.00 8.53
N ALA A 80 2.67 -2.83 8.15
CA ALA A 80 1.91 -1.59 8.22
C ALA A 80 0.66 -1.64 7.31
N GLY A 81 0.82 -2.19 6.10
CA GLY A 81 -0.29 -2.42 5.16
C GLY A 81 -1.33 -3.40 5.69
N ALA A 82 -0.92 -4.49 6.32
CA ALA A 82 -1.82 -5.47 6.92
C ALA A 82 -2.63 -4.84 8.08
N GLY A 83 -1.97 -4.09 8.96
CA GLY A 83 -2.64 -3.33 10.02
C GLY A 83 -3.65 -2.33 9.47
N LEU A 84 -3.26 -1.56 8.45
CA LEU A 84 -4.14 -0.61 7.79
C LEU A 84 -5.33 -1.30 7.11
N THR A 85 -5.10 -2.44 6.46
CA THR A 85 -6.14 -3.25 5.81
C THR A 85 -7.16 -3.74 6.84
N ALA A 86 -6.69 -4.31 7.96
CA ALA A 86 -7.56 -4.79 9.03
C ALA A 86 -8.38 -3.65 9.66
N PHE A 87 -7.74 -2.50 9.92
CA PHE A 87 -8.40 -1.31 10.44
C PHE A 87 -9.48 -0.80 9.49
N SER A 88 -9.15 -0.59 8.21
CA SER A 88 -10.10 -0.13 7.20
C SER A 88 -11.22 -1.14 6.94
N ALA A 89 -10.95 -2.43 6.99
CA ALA A 89 -11.99 -3.46 6.90
C ALA A 89 -12.97 -3.39 8.08
N GLY A 90 -12.49 -3.09 9.29
CA GLY A 90 -13.33 -2.85 10.46
C GLY A 90 -14.25 -1.64 10.29
N LEU A 91 -13.75 -0.54 9.73
CA LEU A 91 -14.54 0.67 9.45
C LEU A 91 -15.56 0.44 8.33
N LEU A 92 -15.17 -0.22 7.25
CA LEU A 92 -16.10 -0.58 6.18
C LEU A 92 -17.12 -1.62 6.62
N GLY A 93 -16.74 -2.52 7.53
CA GLY A 93 -17.67 -3.42 8.20
C GLY A 93 -18.76 -2.65 8.95
N LEU A 94 -18.40 -1.51 9.56
CA LEU A 94 -19.34 -0.59 10.19
C LEU A 94 -20.29 0.02 9.16
N TYR A 95 -19.77 0.56 8.05
CA TYR A 95 -20.58 1.07 6.93
C TYR A 95 -21.57 0.04 6.37
N VAL A 96 -21.14 -1.22 6.23
CA VAL A 96 -21.97 -2.32 5.67
C VAL A 96 -22.93 -2.93 6.71
N LYS A 97 -22.80 -2.63 8.00
CA LYS A 97 -23.67 -3.21 9.03
C LYS A 97 -24.56 -2.21 9.74
N THR A 98 -24.18 -0.94 9.79
CA THR A 98 -25.02 0.10 10.39
C THR A 98 -26.19 0.46 9.45
N PRO A 99 -27.45 0.31 9.90
CA PRO A 99 -28.61 0.81 9.16
C PRO A 99 -28.53 2.33 8.95
N GLY A 100 -29.06 2.82 7.83
CA GLY A 100 -29.13 4.26 7.54
C GLY A 100 -27.87 4.88 6.90
N LEU A 101 -26.73 4.18 6.88
CA LEU A 101 -25.51 4.68 6.24
C LEU A 101 -25.44 4.42 4.73
N ARG A 102 -26.32 3.55 4.20
CA ARG A 102 -26.32 3.20 2.77
C ARG A 102 -27.69 2.88 2.23
N GLU A 103 -27.84 3.11 0.94
CA GLU A 103 -28.93 2.67 0.08
C GLU A 103 -28.36 1.65 -0.90
N GLY A 104 -28.54 0.36 -0.61
CA GLY A 104 -27.85 -0.71 -1.34
C GLY A 104 -26.34 -0.67 -1.11
N LEU A 105 -25.57 -0.29 -2.13
CA LEU A 105 -24.11 -0.07 -2.05
C LEU A 105 -23.71 1.42 -1.93
N ARG A 106 -24.64 2.33 -2.23
CA ARG A 106 -24.36 3.78 -2.29
C ARG A 106 -24.45 4.39 -0.89
N PRO A 107 -23.49 5.25 -0.48
CA PRO A 107 -23.57 5.91 0.82
C PRO A 107 -24.69 6.94 0.85
N THR A 108 -25.37 7.04 2.00
CA THR A 108 -26.23 8.19 2.33
C THR A 108 -25.36 9.37 2.75
N GLN A 109 -25.95 10.56 3.00
CA GLN A 109 -25.19 11.73 3.48
C GLN A 109 -24.38 11.41 4.75
N ASP A 110 -25.00 10.74 5.72
CA ASP A 110 -24.33 10.33 6.96
C ASP A 110 -23.29 9.22 6.73
N GLY A 111 -23.51 8.38 5.71
CA GLY A 111 -22.61 7.30 5.31
C GLY A 111 -21.31 7.76 4.65
N ILE A 112 -21.26 8.95 4.05
CA ILE A 112 -20.07 9.47 3.34
C ILE A 112 -18.86 9.52 4.27
N ALA A 113 -19.07 9.89 5.54
CA ALA A 113 -18.00 10.04 6.52
C ALA A 113 -17.25 8.73 6.80
N ILE A 114 -17.92 7.57 6.71
CA ILE A 114 -17.32 6.23 6.90
C ILE A 114 -16.92 5.62 5.56
N ALA A 115 -17.70 5.83 4.50
CA ALA A 115 -17.45 5.23 3.19
C ALA A 115 -16.10 5.66 2.58
N LYS A 116 -15.62 6.87 2.89
CA LYS A 116 -14.33 7.39 2.42
C LYS A 116 -13.13 6.53 2.84
N ASP A 117 -13.27 5.70 3.88
CA ASP A 117 -12.21 4.81 4.35
C ASP A 117 -11.91 3.65 3.37
N VAL A 118 -12.69 3.52 2.30
CA VAL A 118 -12.40 2.61 1.17
C VAL A 118 -11.03 2.89 0.54
N TRP A 119 -10.57 4.15 0.53
CA TRP A 119 -9.26 4.49 0.01
C TRP A 119 -8.13 3.96 0.90
N LEU A 120 -8.34 3.98 2.23
CA LEU A 120 -7.38 3.42 3.18
C LEU A 120 -7.26 1.90 3.03
N LEU A 121 -8.38 1.20 2.75
CA LEU A 121 -8.35 -0.23 2.43
C LEU A 121 -7.53 -0.50 1.16
N GLY A 122 -7.73 0.30 0.12
CA GLY A 122 -6.94 0.21 -1.12
C GLY A 122 -5.45 0.42 -0.88
N ILE A 123 -5.08 1.43 -0.09
CA ILE A 123 -3.68 1.70 0.29
C ILE A 123 -3.10 0.53 1.08
N GLY A 124 -3.81 0.05 2.10
CA GLY A 124 -3.37 -1.07 2.94
C GLY A 124 -3.11 -2.33 2.11
N THR A 125 -4.08 -2.69 1.25
CA THR A 125 -3.99 -3.87 0.39
C THR A 125 -2.84 -3.74 -0.62
N SER A 126 -2.67 -2.56 -1.23
CA SER A 126 -1.54 -2.26 -2.12
C SER A 126 -0.20 -2.46 -1.42
N LEU A 127 -0.05 -1.95 -0.18
CA LEU A 127 1.19 -2.12 0.60
C LEU A 127 1.49 -3.60 0.92
N VAL A 128 0.47 -4.43 1.15
CA VAL A 128 0.60 -5.87 1.36
C VAL A 128 1.02 -6.59 0.08
N VAL A 129 0.31 -6.36 -1.02
CA VAL A 129 0.58 -6.99 -2.32
C VAL A 129 1.97 -6.59 -2.81
N ASP A 130 2.30 -5.30 -2.81
CA ASP A 130 3.62 -4.85 -3.18
C ASP A 130 4.68 -5.38 -2.23
N GLY A 131 4.35 -5.50 -0.94
CA GLY A 131 5.18 -6.05 0.13
C GLY A 131 5.54 -7.53 -0.02
N SER A 132 4.80 -8.24 -0.87
CA SER A 132 4.93 -9.67 -1.05
C SER A 132 6.10 -10.03 -1.97
N GLY A 133 6.64 -11.25 -1.80
CA GLY A 133 7.84 -11.71 -2.49
C GLY A 133 7.72 -11.72 -4.02
N ASP A 134 6.50 -11.78 -4.55
CA ASP A 134 6.25 -11.86 -5.99
C ASP A 134 6.45 -10.51 -6.70
N SER A 135 5.99 -9.41 -6.11
CA SER A 135 6.33 -8.05 -6.60
C SER A 135 7.84 -7.80 -6.57
N HIS A 136 8.56 -8.40 -5.63
CA HIS A 136 10.02 -8.32 -5.62
C HIS A 136 10.68 -9.08 -6.79
N LYS A 137 10.16 -10.26 -7.15
CA LYS A 137 10.63 -11.05 -8.30
C LYS A 137 10.38 -10.34 -9.62
N VAL A 138 9.16 -9.84 -9.83
CA VAL A 138 8.77 -9.05 -11.01
C VAL A 138 9.71 -7.86 -11.18
N ARG A 139 9.87 -7.05 -10.12
CA ARG A 139 10.69 -5.84 -10.18
C ARG A 139 12.18 -6.13 -10.40
N LYS A 140 12.69 -7.26 -9.88
CA LYS A 140 14.07 -7.71 -10.18
C LYS A 140 14.20 -8.10 -11.65
N ALA A 141 13.18 -8.73 -12.23
CA ALA A 141 13.14 -9.05 -13.64
C ALA A 141 13.04 -7.79 -14.52
N GLU A 142 12.20 -6.81 -14.15
CA GLU A 142 12.08 -5.52 -14.82
C GLU A 142 13.39 -4.74 -14.80
N ARG A 143 14.04 -4.60 -13.63
CA ARG A 143 15.35 -3.94 -13.52
C ARG A 143 16.39 -4.60 -14.41
N LYS A 144 16.37 -5.93 -14.50
CA LYS A 144 17.28 -6.68 -15.38
C LYS A 144 16.98 -6.46 -16.86
N ALA A 145 15.70 -6.40 -17.24
CA ALA A 145 15.25 -6.08 -18.59
C ALA A 145 15.62 -4.64 -18.99
N ALA A 146 15.34 -3.67 -18.13
CA ALA A 146 15.68 -2.26 -18.35
C ALA A 146 17.20 -2.05 -18.47
N ARG A 147 18.01 -2.70 -17.62
CA ARG A 147 19.48 -2.66 -17.73
C ARG A 147 19.96 -3.28 -19.05
N ALA A 148 19.38 -4.39 -19.49
CA ALA A 148 19.72 -5.03 -20.76
C ALA A 148 19.35 -4.15 -21.96
N GLN A 149 18.20 -3.48 -21.92
CA GLN A 149 17.77 -2.52 -22.93
C GLN A 149 18.71 -1.31 -23.00
N ARG A 150 18.99 -0.65 -21.87
CA ARG A 150 19.94 0.48 -21.81
C ARG A 150 21.34 0.12 -22.29
N LYS A 151 21.83 -1.09 -21.98
CA LYS A 151 23.13 -1.58 -22.48
C LYS A 151 23.11 -1.76 -23.99
N THR A 152 22.00 -2.25 -24.55
CA THR A 152 21.83 -2.41 -26.01
C THR A 152 21.81 -1.04 -26.69
N GLU A 153 21.00 -0.09 -26.20
CA GLU A 153 20.92 1.27 -26.74
C GLU A 153 22.26 2.02 -26.69
N ARG A 154 23.00 1.91 -25.59
CA ARG A 154 24.35 2.50 -25.49
C ARG A 154 25.33 1.92 -26.51
N LEU A 155 25.27 0.60 -26.73
CA LEU A 155 26.15 -0.07 -27.69
C LEU A 155 25.73 0.23 -29.14
N GLU A 156 24.44 0.40 -29.42
CA GLU A 156 23.94 0.85 -30.71
C GLU A 156 24.37 2.29 -31.00
N ARG A 157 24.26 3.21 -30.03
CA ARG A 157 24.78 4.58 -30.14
C ARG A 157 26.29 4.62 -30.40
N LYS A 158 27.09 3.82 -29.66
CA LYS A 158 28.54 3.71 -29.89
C LYS A 158 28.87 3.11 -31.26
N ALA A 159 28.14 2.08 -31.68
CA ALA A 159 28.36 1.46 -32.99
C ALA A 159 27.97 2.36 -34.18
N SER A 160 27.06 3.33 -33.97
CA SER A 160 26.70 4.36 -34.95
C SER A 160 27.65 5.56 -34.92
N GLY A 161 28.28 5.88 -33.78
CA GLY A 161 29.17 7.03 -33.62
C GLY A 161 30.67 6.76 -33.82
N GLU A 162 31.15 5.51 -33.64
CA GLU A 162 32.58 5.17 -33.78
C GLU A 162 32.87 4.32 -35.03
N GLY A 163 33.79 4.81 -35.85
CA GLY A 163 34.39 4.13 -37.01
C GLY A 163 35.39 3.03 -36.67
N LEU A 164 35.57 2.66 -35.39
CA LEU A 164 36.71 1.85 -34.92
C LEU A 164 36.37 0.38 -34.57
N VAL A 165 35.30 -0.19 -35.15
CA VAL A 165 34.93 -1.59 -34.87
C VAL A 165 34.63 -2.34 -36.17
N SER A 166 35.37 -3.43 -36.41
CA SER A 166 35.18 -4.32 -37.57
C SER A 166 33.71 -4.74 -37.71
N LYS A 167 33.19 -4.84 -38.95
CA LYS A 167 31.83 -5.30 -39.26
C LYS A 167 31.48 -6.61 -38.52
N SER A 168 32.46 -7.51 -38.34
CA SER A 168 32.29 -8.78 -37.64
C SER A 168 32.04 -8.59 -36.13
N GLN A 169 32.82 -7.70 -35.49
CA GLN A 169 32.66 -7.35 -34.07
C GLN A 169 31.32 -6.62 -33.82
N LYS A 170 30.90 -5.70 -34.70
CA LYS A 170 29.57 -5.06 -34.62
C LYS A 170 28.44 -6.10 -34.70
N LYS A 171 28.57 -7.10 -35.58
CA LYS A 171 27.57 -8.17 -35.77
C LYS A 171 27.50 -9.12 -34.56
N ALA A 172 28.65 -9.51 -34.00
CA ALA A 172 28.74 -10.35 -32.80
C ALA A 172 28.14 -9.66 -31.56
N LEU A 173 28.43 -8.36 -31.40
CA LEU A 173 27.91 -7.53 -30.31
C LEU A 173 26.39 -7.34 -30.40
N LYS A 174 25.84 -7.05 -31.59
CA LYS A 174 24.38 -6.98 -31.82
C LYS A 174 23.69 -8.32 -31.54
N LYS A 175 24.31 -9.45 -31.91
CA LYS A 175 23.75 -10.79 -31.66
C LYS A 175 23.70 -11.12 -30.17
N SER A 176 24.75 -10.77 -29.41
CA SER A 176 24.82 -11.02 -27.96
C SER A 176 23.84 -10.15 -27.17
N THR A 177 23.70 -8.86 -27.53
CA THR A 177 22.72 -7.96 -26.90
C THR A 177 21.29 -8.36 -27.21
N LYS A 178 20.97 -8.73 -28.46
CA LYS A 178 19.64 -9.23 -28.84
C LYS A 178 19.29 -10.50 -28.06
N LYS A 179 20.24 -11.43 -27.89
CA LYS A 179 20.07 -12.64 -27.06
C LYS A 179 19.86 -12.31 -25.59
N ALA A 180 20.60 -11.36 -25.03
CA ALA A 180 20.45 -10.90 -23.65
C ALA A 180 19.09 -10.21 -23.41
N LYS A 181 18.65 -9.33 -24.34
CA LYS A 181 17.32 -8.69 -24.32
C LYS A 181 16.21 -9.73 -24.36
N LYS A 182 16.28 -10.72 -25.28
CA LYS A 182 15.30 -11.81 -25.38
C LYS A 182 15.25 -12.66 -24.10
N LYS A 183 16.40 -12.98 -23.50
CA LYS A 183 16.45 -13.73 -22.23
C LYS A 183 15.85 -12.94 -21.07
N ALA A 184 16.14 -11.64 -20.97
CA ALA A 184 15.57 -10.79 -19.93
C ALA A 184 14.05 -10.60 -20.09
N ALA A 185 13.57 -10.41 -21.32
CA ALA A 185 12.14 -10.35 -21.63
C ALA A 185 11.41 -11.65 -21.27
N LYS A 186 12.01 -12.82 -21.56
CA LYS A 186 11.43 -14.12 -21.18
C LYS A 186 11.37 -14.31 -19.65
N THR A 187 12.38 -13.84 -18.92
CA THR A 187 12.36 -13.86 -17.44
C THR A 187 11.30 -12.92 -16.88
N LEU A 188 11.12 -11.73 -17.47
CA LEU A 188 10.06 -10.81 -17.09
C LEU A 188 8.69 -11.43 -17.32
N ALA A 189 8.42 -11.95 -18.53
CA ALA A 189 7.16 -12.60 -18.87
C ALA A 189 6.84 -13.78 -17.93
N LYS A 190 7.85 -14.56 -17.53
CA LYS A 190 7.66 -15.66 -16.55
C LYS A 190 7.38 -15.14 -15.14
N ALA A 191 7.95 -13.99 -14.76
CA ALA A 191 7.74 -13.41 -13.43
C ALA A 191 6.36 -12.74 -13.31
N THR A 192 5.81 -12.23 -14.40
CA THR A 192 4.49 -11.56 -14.45
C THR A 192 3.33 -12.51 -14.80
N ALA A 193 3.60 -13.78 -15.08
CA ALA A 193 2.59 -14.79 -15.35
C ALA A 193 2.09 -15.39 -14.03
N HIS A 194 1.19 -14.67 -13.36
CA HIS A 194 0.41 -15.11 -12.20
C HIS A 194 -0.94 -14.43 -12.23
#